data_AF-A0A521XAT8-F1
#
_entry.id   AF-A0A521XAT8-F1
#
_cell.length_a   1.000
_cell.length_b   1.000
_cell.length_c   1.000
_cell.angle_alpha   90.00
_cell.angle_beta   90.00
_cell.angle_gamma   90.00
#
_symmetry.space_group_name_H-M   'P 1'
#
loop_
_entity.id
_entity.type
_entity.pdbx_description
1 polymer ?
#
loop_
_entity_poly.entity_id
_entity_poly.type
_entity_poly.pdbx_seq_one_letter_code
_entity_poly.pdbx_strand_id
1 'polypeptide(L)'
;MLHKSISLFVILFVVSVLTFAGEKDKKVSGVITGAHCAANGMACPTSHDLHRSELPGIFTKDGKFYTLANVPQSFLAQWPSSDVTVEGTVYEKSNNIYAAKISVGNGDKLKTVFEEGNIVDAMGHKEKLTTAVELDGKWYCSGCSTMHDKAEEK
;
A
#
# COMPACT_ATOMS: atom_id res chain seq x y z
N MET A 1 42.05 -28.58 45.00
CA MET A 1 42.17 -28.55 43.53
C MET A 1 40.77 -28.42 42.95
N LEU A 2 40.63 -27.49 42.00
CA LEU A 2 39.41 -27.06 41.32
C LEU A 2 38.62 -28.25 40.75
N HIS A 3 37.28 -28.20 40.87
CA HIS A 3 36.37 -28.21 39.72
C HIS A 3 34.93 -28.31 40.20
N LYS A 4 34.13 -27.28 39.88
CA LYS A 4 32.74 -27.39 39.44
C LYS A 4 32.16 -25.98 39.29
N SER A 5 32.24 -25.46 38.08
CA SER A 5 31.43 -24.35 37.61
C SER A 5 31.31 -24.52 36.11
N ILE A 6 30.21 -24.05 35.53
CA ILE A 6 29.88 -24.06 34.10
C ILE A 6 29.09 -25.31 33.66
N SER A 7 27.86 -25.43 34.16
CA SER A 7 26.78 -26.11 33.44
C SER A 7 25.51 -25.28 33.55
N LEU A 8 25.46 -24.09 32.92
CA LEU A 8 24.20 -23.33 32.85
C LEU A 8 24.18 -22.17 31.83
N PHE A 9 24.65 -22.31 30.59
CA PHE A 9 24.60 -21.15 29.67
C PHE A 9 24.44 -21.44 28.16
N VAL A 10 23.85 -22.57 27.75
CA VAL A 10 23.72 -22.90 26.31
C VAL A 10 22.27 -23.05 25.81
N ILE A 11 21.26 -22.98 26.69
CA ILE A 11 19.84 -23.17 26.31
C ILE A 11 19.04 -21.87 26.51
N LEU A 12 19.54 -20.75 25.99
CA LEU A 12 18.73 -19.51 25.94
C LEU A 12 18.91 -18.70 24.64
N PHE A 13 19.60 -19.23 23.63
CA PHE A 13 19.94 -18.48 22.41
C PHE A 13 19.19 -18.92 21.15
N VAL A 14 18.25 -19.87 21.25
CA VAL A 14 17.56 -20.45 20.08
C VAL A 14 16.13 -19.90 19.85
N VAL A 15 15.60 -19.05 20.74
CA VAL A 15 14.18 -18.61 20.67
C VAL A 15 13.99 -17.19 20.08
N SER A 16 15.05 -16.53 19.61
CA SER A 16 14.96 -15.11 19.20
C SER A 16 14.80 -14.88 17.69
N VAL A 17 14.79 -15.92 16.86
CA VAL A 17 14.94 -15.77 15.39
C VAL A 17 13.62 -15.83 14.59
N LEU A 18 12.45 -16.02 15.22
CA LEU A 18 11.22 -16.41 14.47
C LEU A 18 10.00 -15.48 14.56
N THR A 19 10.11 -14.26 15.10
CA THR A 19 8.94 -13.33 15.16
C THR A 19 9.02 -12.18 14.15
N PHE A 20 9.20 -12.55 12.88
CA PHE A 20 8.86 -11.70 11.72
C PHE A 20 7.67 -12.29 10.93
N ALA A 21 6.81 -13.07 11.57
CA ALA A 21 5.52 -13.42 11.00
C ALA A 21 4.64 -12.16 11.05
N GLY A 22 4.51 -11.45 9.92
CA GLY A 22 3.43 -10.50 9.75
C GLY A 22 2.11 -11.21 10.05
N GLU A 23 1.21 -10.55 10.77
CA GLU A 23 -0.13 -11.10 10.94
C GLU A 23 -0.79 -11.13 9.57
N LYS A 24 -1.10 -12.35 9.10
CA LYS A 24 -1.78 -12.57 7.83
C LYS A 24 -3.19 -12.01 7.94
N ASP A 25 -3.64 -11.37 6.86
CA ASP A 25 -5.03 -10.97 6.63
C ASP A 25 -5.55 -9.91 7.60
N LYS A 26 -4.83 -8.79 7.68
CA LYS A 26 -5.30 -7.57 8.36
C LYS A 26 -5.90 -6.58 7.38
N LYS A 27 -6.92 -5.89 7.88
CA LYS A 27 -7.56 -4.74 7.23
C LYS A 27 -7.01 -3.45 7.84
N VAL A 28 -6.42 -2.59 7.02
CA VAL A 28 -5.94 -1.26 7.39
C VAL A 28 -6.82 -0.22 6.70
N SER A 29 -7.34 0.74 7.46
CA SER A 29 -8.14 1.83 6.93
C SER A 29 -7.53 3.17 7.28
N GLY A 30 -7.61 4.12 6.36
CA GLY A 30 -7.00 5.43 6.50
C GLY A 30 -7.32 6.32 5.30
N VAL A 31 -6.46 7.29 5.05
CA VAL A 31 -6.53 8.18 3.90
C VAL A 31 -5.26 8.06 3.06
N ILE A 32 -5.38 8.17 1.74
CA ILE A 32 -4.23 8.19 0.84
C ILE A 32 -3.53 9.55 0.96
N THR A 33 -2.25 9.54 1.28
CA THR A 33 -1.50 10.79 1.47
C THR A 33 0.00 10.63 1.24
N GLY A 34 0.72 11.75 1.21
CA GLY A 34 2.18 11.80 1.12
C GLY A 34 2.87 11.61 2.47
N ALA A 35 4.01 10.93 2.46
CA ALA A 35 4.81 10.65 3.66
C ALA A 35 5.19 11.92 4.44
N HIS A 36 5.45 13.05 3.76
CA HIS A 36 5.80 14.30 4.43
C HIS A 36 4.62 14.85 5.25
N CYS A 37 3.41 14.87 4.68
CA CYS A 37 2.21 15.29 5.40
C CYS A 37 1.89 14.36 6.56
N ALA A 38 2.02 13.04 6.34
CA ALA A 38 1.79 12.03 7.37
C ALA A 38 2.78 12.15 8.54
N ALA A 39 4.04 12.49 8.27
CA ALA A 39 5.04 12.78 9.31
C ALA A 39 4.66 13.99 10.19
N ASN A 40 3.83 14.88 9.67
CA ASN A 40 3.24 16.01 10.40
C ASN A 40 1.85 15.69 10.99
N GLY A 41 1.41 14.43 10.93
CA GLY A 41 0.15 13.97 11.50
C GLY A 41 -1.09 14.40 10.71
N MET A 42 -0.95 14.72 9.42
CA MET A 42 -2.05 15.20 8.58
C MET A 42 -2.07 14.57 7.19
N ALA A 43 -3.24 14.61 6.54
CA ALA A 43 -3.32 14.35 5.12
C ALA A 43 -2.85 15.58 4.33
N CYS A 44 -2.10 15.35 3.25
CA CYS A 44 -1.81 16.38 2.26
C CYS A 44 -3.09 17.00 1.70
N PRO A 45 -3.08 18.31 1.43
CA PRO A 45 -4.11 18.97 0.63
C PRO A 45 -4.23 18.32 -0.75
N THR A 46 -5.42 18.37 -1.34
CA THR A 46 -5.68 17.83 -2.69
C THR A 46 -4.92 18.57 -3.80
N SER A 47 -4.38 19.75 -3.52
CA SER A 47 -3.51 20.51 -4.42
C SER A 47 -2.06 19.99 -4.48
N HIS A 48 -1.66 19.10 -3.55
CA HIS A 48 -0.33 18.49 -3.61
C HIS A 48 -0.30 17.41 -4.70
N ASP A 49 0.73 17.49 -5.54
CA ASP A 49 1.01 16.47 -6.54
C ASP A 49 1.71 15.26 -5.88
N LEU A 50 0.90 14.26 -5.53
CA LEU A 50 1.39 13.00 -4.96
C LEU A 50 2.20 12.15 -5.95
N HIS A 51 2.05 12.36 -7.26
CA HIS A 51 2.80 11.60 -8.27
C HIS A 51 4.26 12.04 -8.35
N ARG A 52 4.52 13.35 -8.19
CA ARG A 52 5.86 13.91 -8.42
C ARG A 52 6.64 14.23 -7.16
N SER A 53 5.96 14.57 -6.07
CA SER A 53 6.59 15.32 -4.97
C SER A 53 6.54 14.60 -3.62
N GLU A 54 5.83 13.48 -3.53
CA GLU A 54 5.59 12.78 -2.28
C GLU A 54 5.75 11.28 -2.47
N LEU A 55 5.99 10.56 -1.37
CA LEU A 55 5.82 9.11 -1.31
C LEU A 55 4.38 8.83 -0.85
N PRO A 56 3.45 8.42 -1.73
CA PRO A 56 2.09 8.08 -1.34
C PRO A 56 2.04 6.88 -0.40
N GLY A 57 1.02 6.83 0.43
CA GLY A 57 0.78 5.73 1.35
C GLY A 57 -0.54 5.91 2.07
N ILE A 58 -0.75 5.09 3.09
CA ILE A 58 -1.98 5.05 3.88
C ILE A 58 -1.69 5.66 5.24
N PHE A 59 -2.25 6.82 5.53
CA PHE A 59 -2.20 7.44 6.84
C PHE A 59 -3.46 7.06 7.63
N THR A 60 -3.27 6.36 8.74
CA THR A 60 -4.34 5.81 9.57
C THR A 60 -4.77 6.79 10.66
N LYS A 61 -5.98 6.59 11.21
CA LYS A 61 -6.51 7.46 12.27
C LYS A 61 -5.71 7.41 13.58
N ASP A 62 -4.98 6.32 13.83
CA ASP A 62 -4.06 6.17 14.96
C ASP A 62 -2.67 6.78 14.69
N GLY A 63 -2.49 7.50 13.58
CA GLY A 63 -1.27 8.27 13.30
C GLY A 63 -0.13 7.45 12.70
N LYS A 64 -0.41 6.25 12.17
CA LYS A 64 0.59 5.44 11.46
C LYS A 64 0.55 5.73 9.96
N PHE A 65 1.69 5.60 9.32
CA PHE A 65 1.82 5.71 7.87
C PHE A 65 2.34 4.40 7.31
N TYR A 66 1.59 3.78 6.40
CA TYR A 66 2.00 2.53 5.75
C TYR A 66 2.26 2.74 4.26
N THR A 67 3.32 2.13 3.74
CA THR A 67 3.52 2.02 2.29
C THR A 67 3.03 0.67 1.76
N LEU A 68 2.66 0.62 0.48
CA LEU A 68 2.33 -0.64 -0.19
C LEU A 68 3.56 -1.22 -0.88
N ALA A 69 3.90 -2.46 -0.54
CA ALA A 69 5.13 -3.10 -1.01
C ALA A 69 5.01 -3.71 -2.41
N ASN A 70 3.80 -4.09 -2.82
CA ASN A 70 3.51 -4.80 -4.07
C ASN A 70 2.67 -3.99 -5.07
N VAL A 71 2.48 -2.69 -4.80
CA VAL A 71 1.71 -1.79 -5.65
C VAL A 71 2.54 -0.53 -5.91
N PRO A 72 2.69 -0.09 -7.18
CA PRO A 72 3.42 1.11 -7.51
C PRO A 72 2.87 2.33 -6.78
N GLN A 73 3.76 3.24 -6.41
CA GLN A 73 3.36 4.46 -5.71
C GLN A 73 2.48 5.37 -6.57
N SER A 74 2.75 5.43 -7.87
CA SER A 74 1.93 6.15 -8.86
C SER A 74 0.49 5.62 -8.92
N PHE A 75 0.27 4.33 -8.59
CA PHE A 75 -1.08 3.76 -8.53
C PHE A 75 -1.92 4.32 -7.38
N LEU A 76 -1.31 4.71 -6.25
CA LEU A 76 -2.06 5.35 -5.16
C LEU A 76 -2.26 6.85 -5.41
N ALA A 77 -1.31 7.50 -6.08
CA ALA A 77 -1.31 8.94 -6.31
C ALA A 77 -2.51 9.45 -7.12
N GLN A 78 -3.24 8.58 -7.84
CA GLN A 78 -4.50 8.91 -8.53
C GLN A 78 -5.70 9.19 -7.59
N TRP A 79 -5.58 8.93 -6.29
CA TRP A 79 -6.65 9.17 -5.30
C TRP A 79 -6.16 9.97 -4.08
N PRO A 80 -5.64 11.19 -4.27
CA PRO A 80 -5.15 11.99 -3.15
C PRO A 80 -6.27 12.26 -2.14
N SER A 81 -5.96 12.11 -0.86
CA SER A 81 -6.84 12.39 0.28
C SER A 81 -8.15 11.58 0.31
N SER A 82 -8.29 10.56 -0.55
CA SER A 82 -9.45 9.66 -0.54
C SER A 82 -9.37 8.69 0.64
N ASP A 83 -10.53 8.29 1.17
CA ASP A 83 -10.60 7.19 2.13
C ASP A 83 -10.15 5.90 1.43
N VAL A 84 -9.36 5.10 2.14
CA VAL A 84 -8.83 3.84 1.64
C VAL A 84 -8.94 2.75 2.68
N THR A 85 -9.19 1.56 2.18
CA THR A 85 -9.13 0.31 2.93
C THR A 85 -8.25 -0.67 2.17
N VAL A 86 -7.24 -1.20 2.85
CA VAL A 86 -6.30 -2.18 2.31
C VAL A 86 -6.42 -3.47 3.13
N GLU A 87 -6.73 -4.57 2.46
CA GLU A 87 -6.70 -5.91 3.05
C GLU A 87 -5.44 -6.61 2.56
N GLY A 88 -4.70 -7.25 3.46
CA GLY A 88 -3.48 -7.98 3.11
C GLY A 88 -2.61 -8.34 4.31
N THR A 89 -1.33 -8.61 4.06
CA THR A 89 -0.36 -8.90 5.13
C THR A 89 0.31 -7.61 5.59
N VAL A 90 0.17 -7.29 6.88
CA VAL A 90 0.74 -6.07 7.47
C VAL A 90 2.04 -6.39 8.20
N TYR A 91 3.10 -5.70 7.81
CA TYR A 91 4.42 -5.77 8.43
C TYR A 91 4.65 -4.52 9.29
N GLU A 92 4.10 -4.52 10.50
CA GLU A 92 4.10 -3.38 11.43
C GLU A 92 5.51 -2.82 11.69
N LYS A 93 6.53 -3.68 11.84
CA LYS A 93 7.91 -3.24 12.13
C LYS A 93 8.53 -2.39 11.02
N SER A 94 8.09 -2.60 9.77
CA SER A 94 8.59 -1.88 8.60
C SER A 94 7.56 -0.90 8.04
N ASN A 95 6.39 -0.74 8.67
CA ASN A 95 5.29 0.07 8.18
C ASN A 95 4.92 -0.22 6.71
N ASN A 96 4.90 -1.50 6.34
CA ASN A 96 4.60 -1.93 4.97
C ASN A 96 3.40 -2.87 4.95
N ILE A 97 2.63 -2.82 3.87
CA ILE A 97 1.52 -3.72 3.61
C ILE A 97 1.76 -4.40 2.28
N TYR A 98 1.65 -5.72 2.24
CA TYR A 98 1.50 -6.48 1.01
C TYR A 98 0.01 -6.62 0.73
N ALA A 99 -0.51 -5.80 -0.18
CA ALA A 99 -1.94 -5.68 -0.44
C ALA A 99 -2.46 -6.90 -1.23
N ALA A 100 -3.53 -7.50 -0.73
CA ALA A 100 -4.37 -8.43 -1.47
C ALA A 100 -5.52 -7.67 -2.15
N LYS A 101 -6.13 -6.70 -1.45
CA LYS A 101 -7.23 -5.88 -1.97
C LYS A 101 -7.10 -4.43 -1.52
N ILE A 102 -7.40 -3.50 -2.42
CA ILE A 102 -7.47 -2.06 -2.14
C ILE A 102 -8.82 -1.55 -2.58
N SER A 103 -9.51 -0.86 -1.68
CA SER A 103 -10.74 -0.13 -1.98
C SER A 103 -10.60 1.33 -1.60
N VAL A 104 -11.00 2.23 -2.49
CA VAL A 104 -10.90 3.69 -2.35
C VAL A 104 -12.26 4.34 -2.54
N GLY A 105 -12.48 5.49 -1.91
CA GLY A 105 -13.71 6.26 -2.09
C GLY A 105 -13.83 7.40 -1.07
N ASN A 106 -15.05 7.86 -0.87
CA ASN A 106 -15.38 8.85 0.16
C ASN A 106 -16.49 8.28 1.05
N GLY A 107 -16.22 8.08 2.34
CA GLY A 107 -17.17 7.52 3.30
C GLY A 107 -17.65 6.13 2.91
N ASP A 108 -18.97 5.94 2.83
CA ASP A 108 -19.60 4.63 2.62
C ASP A 108 -19.51 4.10 1.17
N LYS A 109 -18.99 4.90 0.23
CA LYS A 109 -18.91 4.54 -1.20
C LYS A 109 -17.51 4.12 -1.62
N LEU A 110 -17.01 3.04 -1.01
CA LEU A 110 -15.74 2.44 -1.40
C LEU A 110 -15.91 1.57 -2.66
N LYS A 111 -15.00 1.73 -3.63
CA LYS A 111 -14.88 0.86 -4.81
C LYS A 111 -13.55 0.12 -4.76
N THR A 112 -13.56 -1.15 -5.12
CA THR A 112 -12.33 -1.94 -5.26
C THR A 112 -11.58 -1.50 -6.51
N VAL A 113 -10.30 -1.18 -6.34
CA VAL A 113 -9.40 -0.72 -7.41
C VAL A 113 -8.20 -1.64 -7.61
N PHE A 114 -7.94 -2.53 -6.65
CA PHE A 114 -6.92 -3.57 -6.77
C PHE A 114 -7.40 -4.83 -6.06
N GLU A 115 -7.19 -5.99 -6.68
CA GLU A 115 -7.54 -7.29 -6.11
C GLU A 115 -6.63 -8.39 -6.68
N GLU A 116 -5.93 -9.09 -5.79
CA GLU A 116 -5.09 -10.26 -6.06
C GLU A 116 -4.06 -10.04 -7.20
N GLY A 117 -3.34 -8.91 -7.16
CA GLY A 117 -2.34 -8.57 -8.17
C GLY A 117 -2.90 -7.94 -9.45
N ASN A 118 -4.21 -7.71 -9.51
CA ASN A 118 -4.88 -7.06 -10.64
C ASN A 118 -5.33 -5.66 -10.26
N ILE A 119 -5.21 -4.72 -11.19
CA ILE A 119 -5.91 -3.45 -11.09
C ILE A 119 -7.37 -3.63 -11.52
N VAL A 120 -8.25 -2.76 -11.03
CA VAL A 120 -9.61 -2.58 -11.52
C VAL A 120 -9.72 -1.14 -11.99
N ASP A 121 -9.82 -0.94 -13.30
CA ASP A 121 -9.88 0.40 -13.88
C ASP A 121 -11.25 1.07 -13.64
N ALA A 122 -11.39 2.32 -14.10
CA ALA A 122 -12.63 3.08 -13.93
C ALA A 122 -13.85 2.47 -14.67
N MET A 123 -13.63 1.58 -15.65
CA MET A 123 -14.67 0.86 -16.39
C MET A 123 -14.99 -0.50 -15.74
N GLY A 124 -14.26 -0.89 -14.69
CA GLY A 124 -14.44 -2.16 -13.99
C GLY A 124 -13.68 -3.32 -14.62
N HIS A 125 -12.80 -3.07 -15.60
CA HIS A 125 -11.98 -4.13 -16.19
C HIS A 125 -10.84 -4.51 -15.25
N LYS A 126 -10.59 -5.82 -15.16
CA LYS A 126 -9.50 -6.39 -14.36
C LYS A 126 -8.33 -6.75 -15.27
N GLU A 127 -7.14 -6.26 -14.93
CA GLU A 127 -5.90 -6.55 -15.65
C GLU A 127 -4.77 -6.75 -14.64
N LYS A 128 -3.83 -7.65 -14.93
CA LYS A 128 -2.65 -7.81 -14.07
C LYS A 128 -1.88 -6.51 -14.00
N LEU A 129 -1.46 -6.13 -12.80
CA LEU A 129 -0.69 -4.89 -12.59
C LEU A 129 0.58 -4.84 -13.46
N THR A 130 1.20 -5.98 -13.75
CA THR A 130 2.41 -6.06 -14.59
C THR A 130 2.17 -5.82 -16.08
N THR A 131 0.93 -5.86 -16.55
CA THR A 131 0.54 -5.62 -17.95
C THR A 131 -0.39 -4.42 -18.11
N ALA A 132 -0.84 -3.84 -17.01
CA ALA A 132 -1.56 -2.58 -16.99
C ALA A 132 -0.67 -1.41 -17.44
N VAL A 133 -1.31 -0.38 -17.97
CA VAL A 133 -0.62 0.79 -18.52
C VAL A 133 -1.00 2.02 -17.70
N GLU A 134 0.01 2.78 -17.30
CA GLU A 134 -0.17 4.11 -16.70
C GLU A 134 -0.17 5.16 -17.82
N LEU A 135 -1.25 5.95 -17.91
CA LEU A 135 -1.40 7.09 -18.81
C LEU A 135 -1.97 8.27 -18.03
N ASP A 136 -1.33 9.44 -18.15
CA ASP A 136 -1.75 10.70 -17.49
C ASP A 136 -2.02 10.55 -15.99
N GLY A 137 -1.17 9.78 -15.31
CA GLY A 137 -1.26 9.51 -13.87
C GLY A 137 -2.41 8.61 -13.47
N LYS A 138 -3.06 7.92 -14.43
CA LYS A 138 -4.12 6.94 -14.21
C LYS A 138 -3.73 5.58 -14.76
N TRP A 139 -4.22 4.53 -14.12
CA TRP A 139 -3.94 3.15 -14.53
C TRP A 139 -5.11 2.52 -15.27
N TYR A 140 -4.80 1.88 -16.39
CA TYR A 140 -5.78 1.31 -17.31
C TYR A 140 -5.47 -0.14 -17.67
N CYS A 141 -6.52 -0.88 -18.02
CA CYS A 141 -6.37 -2.11 -18.77
C CYS A 141 -5.67 -1.81 -20.12
N SER A 142 -4.89 -2.75 -20.64
CA SER A 142 -4.13 -2.55 -21.89
C SER A 142 -5.03 -2.25 -23.11
N GLY A 143 -6.23 -2.84 -23.18
CA GLY A 143 -7.20 -2.49 -24.23
C GLY A 143 -7.76 -1.07 -24.08
N CYS A 144 -7.94 -0.64 -22.83
CA CYS A 144 -8.53 0.63 -22.45
C CYS A 144 -7.60 1.81 -22.74
N SER A 145 -6.29 1.63 -22.54
CA SER A 145 -5.29 2.64 -22.85
C SER A 145 -5.30 2.99 -24.34
N THR A 146 -5.45 2.00 -25.22
CA THR A 146 -5.49 2.25 -26.68
C THR A 146 -6.71 3.06 -27.15
N MET A 147 -7.79 3.08 -26.36
CA MET A 147 -8.95 3.92 -26.63
C MET A 147 -8.74 5.36 -26.16
N HIS A 148 -7.94 5.56 -25.11
CA HIS A 148 -7.56 6.87 -24.60
C HIS A 148 -6.67 7.61 -25.60
N ASP A 149 -5.63 6.94 -26.11
CA ASP A 149 -4.68 7.52 -27.08
C ASP A 149 -5.40 8.03 -28.34
N LYS A 150 -6.40 7.30 -28.83
CA LYS A 150 -7.18 7.68 -30.03
C LYS A 150 -8.14 8.85 -29.80
N ALA A 151 -8.47 9.16 -28.55
CA ALA A 151 -9.36 10.28 -28.23
C ALA A 151 -8.61 11.62 -28.25
N GLU A 152 -7.31 11.62 -27.97
CA GLU A 152 -6.48 12.84 -27.93
C GLU A 152 -5.92 13.25 -29.32
N GLU A 153 -5.95 12.35 -30.30
CA GLU A 153 -5.57 12.65 -31.69
C GLU A 153 -6.69 13.35 -32.51
N LYS A 154 -7.83 13.66 -31.91
CA LYS A 154 -8.97 14.33 -32.55
C LYS A 154 -9.19 15.75 -32.01
#